data_AF-A0A069ZQK3-F1
#
_entry.id   AF-A0A069ZQK3-F1
#
_cell.length_a   1.000
_cell.length_b   1.000
_cell.length_c   1.000
_cell.angle_alpha   90.00
_cell.angle_beta   90.00
_cell.angle_gamma   90.00
#
_symmetry.space_group_name_H-M   'P 1'
#
loop_
_entity.id
_entity.type
_entity.pdbx_description
1 polymer ?
#
loop_
_entity_poly.entity_id
_entity_poly.type
_entity_poly.pdbx_seq_one_letter_code
_entity_poly.pdbx_strand_id
1 'polypeptide(L)'
;MKKFVYKYSFGALLLLSGLSSCCPSSYGSTPAKNTAEIKEESVILREEPESGCKKKSSCCLRKFFSRKKPKEKPEPVLPNFKSYADPMTDAERKDLSFVVSAAAEKSSIALAMAQGEIKGALSRIREIHPLVLLQALAEDPALIAGMKKMQGRDWVWNIFMTELSKAFSQAASLGAFSVADVAAFASTLGLDSGTVTSIVDGERWAELIDVVIQSPTI
;
A
#
# COMPACT_ATOMS: atom_id res chain seq x y z
N MET A 1 -20.33 20.42 14.61
CA MET A 1 -18.97 19.81 14.54
C MET A 1 -18.99 18.73 13.46
N LYS A 2 -18.20 18.90 12.40
CA LYS A 2 -18.21 18.05 11.20
C LYS A 2 -17.37 16.79 11.47
N LYS A 3 -17.99 15.61 11.46
CA LYS A 3 -17.30 14.31 11.58
C LYS A 3 -16.69 13.97 10.22
N PHE A 4 -15.37 14.10 10.09
CA PHE A 4 -14.64 13.61 8.92
C PHE A 4 -14.43 12.10 9.07
N VAL A 5 -15.17 11.33 8.27
CA VAL A 5 -15.02 9.88 8.17
C VAL A 5 -13.83 9.59 7.25
N TYR A 6 -12.65 9.36 7.84
CA TYR A 6 -11.49 8.89 7.08
C TYR A 6 -11.64 7.39 6.79
N LYS A 7 -11.81 7.06 5.51
CA LYS A 7 -11.67 5.70 5.00
C LYS A 7 -10.19 5.40 4.75
N TYR A 8 -9.86 4.12 4.92
CA TYR A 8 -8.60 3.44 4.56
C TYR A 8 -7.51 3.49 5.64
N SER A 9 -7.56 2.49 6.51
CA SER A 9 -6.44 2.02 7.33
C SER A 9 -5.47 1.22 6.44
N PHE A 10 -4.19 1.57 6.46
CA PHE A 10 -3.06 0.75 6.02
C PHE A 10 -3.20 0.09 4.63
N GLY A 11 -3.82 0.82 3.70
CA GLY A 11 -4.14 0.39 2.34
C GLY A 11 -3.36 1.13 1.25
N ALA A 12 -2.62 2.21 1.54
CA ALA A 12 -1.87 2.91 0.49
C ALA A 12 -0.54 2.23 0.10
N LEU A 13 -0.02 1.29 0.92
CA LEU A 13 0.98 0.30 0.46
C LEU A 13 0.43 -0.56 -0.70
N LEU A 14 -0.85 -0.42 -1.06
CA LEU A 14 -1.50 -1.04 -2.22
C LEU A 14 -1.54 -0.11 -3.46
N LEU A 15 -1.06 1.14 -3.38
CA LEU A 15 -0.94 2.04 -4.55
C LEU A 15 0.35 1.82 -5.36
N LEU A 16 1.14 0.80 -5.03
CA LEU A 16 2.41 0.47 -5.70
C LEU A 16 2.24 0.01 -7.17
N SER A 17 1.01 -0.10 -7.68
CA SER A 17 0.69 -0.61 -9.03
C SER A 17 -0.02 0.39 -9.96
N GLY A 18 -0.12 1.67 -9.58
CA GLY A 18 -0.83 2.69 -10.38
C GLY A 18 -0.06 3.34 -11.53
N LEU A 19 1.27 3.17 -11.64
CA LEU A 19 2.10 3.93 -12.61
C LEU A 19 2.55 3.13 -13.85
N SER A 20 1.89 2.01 -14.16
CA SER A 20 2.10 1.25 -15.40
C SER A 20 0.92 1.37 -16.36
N SER A 21 0.42 2.58 -16.64
CA SER A 21 -0.54 2.76 -17.73
C SER A 21 -0.53 4.17 -18.32
N CYS A 22 0.50 4.45 -19.12
CA CYS A 22 0.44 5.39 -20.24
C CYS A 22 1.34 4.85 -21.36
N CYS A 23 0.83 3.87 -22.11
CA CYS A 23 1.30 3.63 -23.46
C CYS A 23 0.63 4.66 -24.38
N PRO A 24 1.34 5.57 -25.06
CA PRO A 24 0.81 6.12 -26.28
C PRO A 24 0.93 5.04 -27.36
N SER A 25 -0.21 4.65 -27.90
CA SER A 25 -0.30 3.92 -29.15
C SER A 25 0.53 4.60 -30.23
N SER A 26 1.45 3.87 -30.85
CA SER A 26 1.89 4.21 -32.21
C SER A 26 1.77 2.96 -33.09
N TYR A 27 1.09 3.19 -34.20
CA TYR A 27 0.80 2.25 -35.26
C TYR A 27 2.06 1.60 -35.84
N GLY A 28 1.93 0.33 -36.22
CA GLY A 28 2.33 -0.11 -37.57
C GLY A 28 3.68 -0.83 -37.73
N SER A 29 3.56 -1.95 -38.44
CA SER A 29 4.57 -2.65 -39.24
C SER A 29 5.53 -3.63 -38.54
N THR A 30 5.18 -4.91 -38.70
CA THR A 30 6.12 -6.02 -38.85
C THR A 30 6.96 -5.84 -40.13
N PRO A 31 8.18 -6.37 -40.14
CA PRO A 31 8.57 -7.17 -41.30
C PRO A 31 9.19 -8.52 -40.88
N ALA A 32 8.61 -9.59 -41.41
CA ALA A 32 9.25 -10.89 -41.51
C ALA A 32 10.21 -10.87 -42.72
N LYS A 33 11.40 -11.44 -42.55
CA LYS A 33 12.26 -11.89 -43.66
C LYS A 33 12.39 -13.40 -43.53
N ASN A 34 11.93 -14.13 -44.54
CA ASN A 34 12.64 -15.27 -45.13
C ASN A 34 11.89 -15.84 -46.36
N THR A 35 12.64 -15.85 -47.47
CA THR A 35 12.72 -16.86 -48.57
C THR A 35 11.57 -17.15 -49.55
N ALA A 36 12.03 -17.21 -50.82
CA ALA A 36 11.55 -17.98 -51.99
C ALA A 36 10.24 -17.54 -52.64
N GLU A 37 10.27 -16.90 -53.81
CA GLU A 37 10.42 -17.49 -55.15
C GLU A 37 9.09 -18.07 -55.68
N ILE A 38 8.64 -17.51 -56.82
CA ILE A 38 7.89 -18.12 -57.96
C ILE A 38 6.92 -17.10 -58.59
N LYS A 39 7.38 -16.64 -59.77
CA LYS A 39 6.73 -16.29 -61.05
C LYS A 39 5.20 -16.10 -61.22
N GLU A 40 4.95 -15.00 -61.94
CA GLU A 40 4.16 -14.80 -63.18
C GLU A 40 2.63 -14.77 -63.23
N GLU A 41 2.19 -13.80 -64.06
CA GLU A 41 0.90 -13.65 -64.77
C GLU A 41 -0.37 -13.45 -63.92
N SER A 42 -1.39 -12.69 -64.31
CA SER A 42 -1.65 -11.63 -65.29
C SER A 42 -3.14 -11.25 -65.05
N VAL A 43 -3.62 -10.19 -65.72
CA VAL A 43 -5.05 -10.01 -66.12
C VAL A 43 -6.08 -9.37 -65.12
N ILE A 44 -6.32 -8.07 -65.39
CA ILE A 44 -7.60 -7.36 -65.68
C ILE A 44 -8.80 -7.35 -64.69
N LEU A 45 -9.13 -6.11 -64.29
CA LEU A 45 -10.43 -5.42 -64.01
C LEU A 45 -11.76 -6.21 -64.06
N ARG A 46 -12.63 -5.97 -63.05
CA ARG A 46 -14.06 -5.62 -63.27
C ARG A 46 -14.79 -5.02 -62.04
N GLU A 47 -15.72 -4.14 -62.34
CA GLU A 47 -16.63 -3.32 -61.49
C GLU A 47 -17.82 -4.12 -60.89
N GLU A 48 -18.32 -3.66 -59.71
CA GLU A 48 -19.71 -3.47 -59.16
C GLU A 48 -20.90 -4.39 -59.61
N PRO A 49 -22.13 -4.33 -59.01
CA PRO A 49 -22.61 -3.94 -57.66
C PRO A 49 -23.64 -4.95 -57.02
N GLU A 50 -24.03 -4.64 -55.77
CA GLU A 50 -25.34 -4.86 -55.09
C GLU A 50 -26.11 -6.20 -55.14
N SER A 51 -26.43 -6.75 -53.95
CA SER A 51 -27.82 -7.15 -53.63
C SER A 51 -28.04 -7.26 -52.11
N GLY A 52 -29.17 -6.69 -51.67
CA GLY A 52 -29.41 -6.32 -50.28
C GLY A 52 -30.01 -7.41 -49.37
N CYS A 53 -30.18 -7.04 -48.10
CA CYS A 53 -30.98 -7.80 -47.16
C CYS A 53 -31.71 -6.87 -46.18
N LYS A 54 -33.02 -6.70 -46.38
CA LYS A 54 -33.97 -6.27 -45.34
C LYS A 54 -34.54 -7.52 -44.69
N LYS A 55 -34.45 -7.64 -43.36
CA LYS A 55 -35.57 -8.06 -42.50
C LYS A 55 -35.22 -7.90 -41.01
N LYS A 56 -36.05 -7.11 -40.33
CA LYS A 56 -36.16 -7.04 -38.88
C LYS A 56 -36.69 -8.38 -38.38
N SER A 57 -36.02 -8.97 -37.38
CA SER A 57 -36.64 -9.93 -36.47
C SER A 57 -36.22 -9.58 -35.04
N SER A 58 -37.23 -9.16 -34.27
CA SER A 58 -37.23 -9.09 -32.83
C SER A 58 -36.79 -10.41 -32.20
N CYS A 59 -36.00 -10.35 -31.12
CA CYS A 59 -36.40 -10.95 -29.84
C CYS A 59 -35.38 -10.67 -28.71
N CYS A 60 -35.88 -10.07 -27.63
CA CYS A 60 -35.38 -10.19 -26.26
C CYS A 60 -33.95 -9.71 -25.91
N LEU A 61 -33.79 -8.39 -25.79
CA LEU A 61 -32.85 -7.80 -24.83
C LEU A 61 -33.35 -8.11 -23.40
N ARG A 62 -32.95 -9.27 -22.86
CA ARG A 62 -33.10 -9.58 -21.43
C ARG A 62 -32.20 -8.63 -20.65
N LYS A 63 -32.86 -7.70 -19.97
CA LYS A 63 -32.34 -6.82 -18.93
C LYS A 63 -31.48 -7.60 -17.93
N PHE A 64 -30.16 -7.55 -18.08
CA PHE A 64 -29.23 -7.84 -16.99
C PHE A 64 -28.91 -6.54 -16.23
N PHE A 65 -29.95 -5.94 -15.65
CA PHE A 65 -29.77 -5.03 -14.53
C PHE A 65 -30.10 -5.81 -13.26
N SER A 66 -29.19 -6.71 -12.88
CA SER A 66 -29.11 -7.15 -11.50
C SER A 66 -28.74 -5.92 -10.69
N ARG A 67 -29.76 -5.27 -10.12
CA ARG A 67 -29.66 -4.18 -9.15
C ARG A 67 -28.72 -4.68 -8.05
N LYS A 68 -27.43 -4.33 -8.14
CA LYS A 68 -26.47 -4.58 -7.06
C LYS A 68 -27.10 -3.97 -5.83
N LYS A 69 -27.48 -4.80 -4.86
CA LYS A 69 -27.85 -4.32 -3.53
C LYS A 69 -26.71 -3.38 -3.10
N PRO A 70 -27.00 -2.18 -2.56
CA PRO A 70 -25.95 -1.36 -1.98
C PRO A 70 -25.23 -2.27 -0.99
N LYS A 71 -23.95 -2.57 -1.25
CA LYS A 71 -23.10 -3.24 -0.28
C LYS A 71 -23.18 -2.36 0.97
N GLU A 72 -23.89 -2.86 1.97
CA GLU A 72 -23.88 -2.30 3.31
C GLU A 72 -22.40 -2.09 3.64
N LYS A 73 -22.03 -0.81 3.79
CA LYS A 73 -20.63 -0.46 4.04
C LYS A 73 -20.32 -1.12 5.37
N PRO A 74 -19.38 -2.07 5.46
CA PRO A 74 -18.99 -2.59 6.76
C PRO A 74 -18.58 -1.39 7.59
N GLU A 75 -19.24 -1.21 8.74
CA GLU A 75 -18.81 -0.21 9.71
C GLU A 75 -17.33 -0.48 9.98
N PRO A 76 -16.49 0.57 9.98
CA PRO A 76 -15.08 0.39 10.29
C PRO A 76 -14.99 -0.13 11.72
N VAL A 77 -14.62 -1.40 11.88
CA VAL A 77 -14.23 -1.95 13.18
C VAL A 77 -13.05 -1.09 13.65
N LEU A 78 -13.29 -0.30 14.70
CA LEU A 78 -12.25 0.49 15.33
C LEU A 78 -11.15 -0.47 15.78
N PRO A 79 -9.88 -0.21 15.42
CA PRO A 79 -8.79 -1.04 15.88
C PRO A 79 -8.76 -0.99 17.41
N ASN A 80 -8.77 -2.16 18.04
CA ASN A 80 -8.55 -2.30 19.46
C ASN A 80 -7.03 -2.44 19.68
N PHE A 81 -6.38 -1.33 20.01
CA PHE A 81 -4.94 -1.34 20.26
C PHE A 81 -4.66 -2.06 21.58
N LYS A 82 -3.65 -2.94 21.56
CA LYS A 82 -3.07 -3.53 22.78
C LYS A 82 -2.50 -2.44 23.69
N SER A 83 -2.35 -2.76 24.97
CA SER A 83 -1.69 -1.87 25.91
C SER A 83 -0.22 -1.70 25.55
N TYR A 84 0.38 -0.56 25.87
CA TYR A 84 1.83 -0.37 25.73
C TYR A 84 2.64 -1.39 26.55
N ALA A 85 2.10 -1.84 27.68
CA ALA A 85 2.72 -2.85 28.53
C ALA A 85 2.72 -4.27 27.92
N ASP A 86 1.94 -4.50 26.86
CA ASP A 86 1.86 -5.80 26.20
C ASP A 86 3.03 -5.96 25.22
N PRO A 87 3.97 -6.89 25.47
CA PRO A 87 5.12 -7.08 24.60
C PRO A 87 4.70 -7.64 23.24
N MET A 88 5.44 -7.26 22.20
CA MET A 88 5.27 -7.82 20.87
C MET A 88 5.64 -9.31 20.86
N THR A 89 4.74 -10.14 20.35
CA THR A 89 4.95 -11.58 20.19
C THR A 89 5.96 -11.88 19.07
N ASP A 90 6.58 -13.07 19.10
CA ASP A 90 7.52 -13.49 18.06
C ASP A 90 6.89 -13.54 16.65
N ALA A 91 5.60 -13.87 16.57
CA ALA A 91 4.86 -13.87 15.31
C ALA A 91 4.73 -12.45 14.75
N GLU A 92 4.39 -11.49 15.60
CA GLU A 92 4.30 -10.07 15.23
C GLU A 92 5.66 -9.48 14.84
N ARG A 93 6.74 -9.86 15.55
CA ARG A 93 8.11 -9.46 15.18
C ARG A 93 8.51 -10.00 13.80
N LYS A 94 8.18 -11.26 13.50
CA LYS A 94 8.41 -11.85 12.17
C LYS A 94 7.61 -11.13 11.08
N ASP A 95 6.34 -10.80 11.34
CA ASP A 95 5.51 -10.06 10.40
C ASP A 95 6.06 -8.65 10.14
N LEU A 96 6.50 -7.95 11.19
CA LEU A 96 7.17 -6.65 11.07
C LEU A 96 8.43 -6.74 10.21
N SER A 97 9.30 -7.72 10.51
CA SER A 97 10.54 -7.95 9.76
C SER A 97 10.27 -8.26 8.30
N PHE A 98 9.26 -9.08 8.00
CA PHE A 98 8.84 -9.36 6.62
C PHE A 98 8.38 -8.08 5.90
N VAL A 99 7.55 -7.25 6.53
CA VAL A 99 7.03 -6.02 5.92
C VAL A 99 8.15 -5.03 5.63
N VAL A 100 9.03 -4.77 6.61
CA VAL A 100 10.15 -3.82 6.46
C VAL A 100 11.12 -4.32 5.40
N SER A 101 11.51 -5.60 5.43
CA SER A 101 12.42 -6.19 4.45
C SER A 101 11.82 -6.20 3.05
N ALA A 102 10.53 -6.53 2.93
CA ALA A 102 9.84 -6.48 1.64
C ALA A 102 9.85 -5.06 1.07
N ALA A 103 9.47 -4.05 1.87
CA ALA A 103 9.44 -2.65 1.44
C ALA A 103 10.84 -2.10 1.11
N ALA A 104 11.86 -2.52 1.84
CA ALA A 104 13.25 -2.10 1.62
C ALA A 104 13.86 -2.73 0.36
N GLU A 105 13.68 -4.04 0.15
CA GLU A 105 14.53 -4.82 -0.77
C GLU A 105 13.82 -5.28 -2.04
N LYS A 106 12.50 -5.52 -2.01
CA LYS A 106 11.79 -6.04 -3.19
C LYS A 106 11.64 -4.97 -4.27
N SER A 107 11.82 -5.39 -5.53
CA SER A 107 11.47 -4.57 -6.69
C SER A 107 9.98 -4.29 -6.73
N SER A 108 9.55 -3.27 -7.48
CA SER A 108 8.12 -2.91 -7.59
C SER A 108 7.24 -4.08 -8.06
N ILE A 109 7.75 -4.93 -8.96
CA ILE A 109 7.07 -6.13 -9.44
C ILE A 109 6.95 -7.17 -8.32
N ALA A 110 8.04 -7.42 -7.59
CA ALA A 110 8.03 -8.38 -6.47
C ALA A 110 7.15 -7.91 -5.30
N LEU A 111 7.05 -6.59 -5.08
CA LEU A 111 6.10 -6.00 -4.13
C LEU A 111 4.65 -6.24 -4.55
N ALA A 112 4.33 -6.07 -5.84
CA ALA A 112 3.00 -6.33 -6.36
C ALA A 112 2.61 -7.81 -6.22
N MET A 113 3.54 -8.73 -6.48
CA MET A 113 3.31 -10.18 -6.29
C MET A 113 3.12 -10.54 -4.80
N ALA A 114 3.88 -9.92 -3.90
CA ALA A 114 3.81 -10.20 -2.46
C ALA A 114 2.71 -9.41 -1.72
N GLN A 115 1.85 -8.68 -2.44
CA GLN A 115 0.86 -7.76 -1.86
C GLN A 115 -0.08 -8.45 -0.87
N GLY A 116 -0.54 -9.67 -1.19
CA GLY A 116 -1.44 -10.44 -0.33
C GLY A 116 -0.78 -10.81 1.00
N GLU A 117 0.48 -11.24 0.96
CA GLU A 117 1.25 -11.62 2.15
C GLU A 117 1.57 -10.41 3.01
N ILE A 118 2.01 -9.31 2.39
CA ILE A 118 2.29 -8.04 3.08
C ILE A 118 1.03 -7.54 3.77
N LYS A 119 -0.12 -7.59 3.10
CA LYS A 119 -1.41 -7.21 3.69
C LYS A 119 -1.79 -8.12 4.85
N GLY A 120 -1.56 -9.42 4.73
CA GLY A 120 -1.78 -10.38 5.81
C GLY A 120 -0.95 -10.05 7.04
N ALA A 121 0.36 -9.84 6.87
CA ALA A 121 1.28 -9.45 7.94
C ALA A 121 0.87 -8.13 8.59
N LEU A 122 0.58 -7.11 7.78
CA LEU A 122 0.09 -5.81 8.25
C LEU A 122 -1.21 -5.92 9.05
N SER A 123 -2.14 -6.77 8.64
CA SER A 123 -3.40 -6.96 9.36
C SER A 123 -3.20 -7.57 10.74
N ARG A 124 -2.18 -8.43 10.91
CA ARG A 124 -1.83 -9.05 12.20
C ARG A 124 -1.14 -8.09 13.14
N ILE A 125 -0.30 -7.19 12.62
CA ILE A 125 0.41 -6.20 13.44
C ILE A 125 -0.41 -4.91 13.71
N ARG A 126 -1.57 -4.74 13.08
CA ARG A 126 -2.41 -3.53 13.20
C ARG A 126 -2.88 -3.25 14.64
N GLU A 127 -3.03 -4.29 15.45
CA GLU A 127 -3.52 -4.19 16.83
C GLU A 127 -2.42 -3.82 17.82
N ILE A 128 -1.15 -3.77 17.38
CA ILE A 128 -0.02 -3.46 18.23
C ILE A 128 -0.03 -1.98 18.59
N HIS A 129 0.33 -1.67 19.83
CA HIS A 129 0.50 -0.29 20.28
C HIS A 129 1.56 0.45 19.43
N PRO A 130 1.28 1.64 18.90
CA PRO A 130 2.21 2.39 18.04
C PRO A 130 3.62 2.59 18.62
N LEU A 131 3.72 2.89 19.92
CA LEU A 131 5.03 3.06 20.58
C LEU A 131 5.80 1.73 20.70
N VAL A 132 5.11 0.61 20.93
CA VAL A 132 5.73 -0.73 20.97
C VAL A 132 6.26 -1.10 19.58
N LEU A 133 5.52 -0.75 18.53
CA LEU A 133 5.97 -0.94 17.15
C LEU A 133 7.28 -0.17 16.87
N LEU A 134 7.35 1.10 17.27
CA LEU A 134 8.56 1.92 17.10
C LEU A 134 9.72 1.42 17.94
N GLN A 135 9.46 1.01 19.18
CA GLN A 135 10.47 0.42 20.05
C GLN A 135 11.05 -0.85 19.42
N ALA A 136 10.20 -1.76 18.92
CA ALA A 136 10.64 -2.96 18.23
C ALA A 136 11.47 -2.66 16.98
N LEU A 137 11.16 -1.58 16.25
CA LEU A 137 11.98 -1.11 15.13
C LEU A 137 13.36 -0.63 15.59
N ALA A 138 13.46 0.13 16.70
CA ALA A 138 14.73 0.63 17.23
C ALA A 138 15.62 -0.45 17.85
N GLU A 139 15.03 -1.44 18.50
CA GLU A 139 15.75 -2.54 19.15
C GLU A 139 16.42 -3.50 18.14
N ASP A 140 15.93 -3.57 16.89
CA ASP A 140 16.48 -4.45 15.87
C ASP A 140 17.27 -3.64 14.81
N PRO A 141 18.62 -3.74 14.81
CA PRO A 141 19.46 -3.03 13.84
C PRO A 141 19.14 -3.37 12.37
N ALA A 142 18.66 -4.59 12.09
CA ALA A 142 18.28 -4.98 10.74
C ALA A 142 17.02 -4.25 10.28
N LEU A 143 16.06 -4.01 11.19
CA LEU A 143 14.87 -3.22 10.89
C LEU A 143 15.24 -1.75 10.67
N ILE A 144 16.11 -1.15 11.48
CA ILE A 144 16.61 0.21 11.24
C ILE A 144 17.32 0.32 9.90
N ALA A 145 18.15 -0.66 9.54
CA ALA A 145 18.80 -0.69 8.23
C ALA A 145 17.76 -0.77 7.09
N GLY A 146 16.72 -1.59 7.25
CA GLY A 146 15.60 -1.68 6.33
C GLY A 146 14.84 -0.36 6.19
N MET A 147 14.57 0.32 7.31
CA MET A 147 13.93 1.64 7.33
C MET A 147 14.76 2.69 6.60
N LYS A 148 16.08 2.73 6.81
CA LYS A 148 17.01 3.63 6.10
C LYS A 148 17.08 3.32 4.59
N LYS A 149 17.11 2.04 4.19
CA LYS A 149 17.01 1.65 2.78
C LYS A 149 15.69 2.10 2.15
N MET A 150 14.59 1.97 2.89
CA MET A 150 13.27 2.40 2.44
C MET A 150 13.17 3.93 2.32
N GLN A 151 13.80 4.69 3.22
CA GLN A 151 13.92 6.17 3.12
C GLN A 151 14.56 6.60 1.80
N GLY A 152 15.54 5.85 1.29
CA GLY A 152 16.15 6.10 -0.03
C GLY A 152 15.23 5.81 -1.23
N ARG A 153 14.02 5.30 -1.01
CA ARG A 153 13.01 5.00 -2.04
C ARG A 153 11.81 5.91 -1.86
N ASP A 154 11.93 7.18 -2.24
CA ASP A 154 10.96 8.26 -1.99
C ASP A 154 9.49 7.85 -2.10
N TRP A 155 9.11 7.18 -3.19
CA TRP A 155 7.72 6.78 -3.42
C TRP A 155 7.23 5.71 -2.44
N VAL A 156 8.07 4.74 -2.05
CA VAL A 156 7.74 3.72 -1.04
C VAL A 156 7.70 4.37 0.34
N TRP A 157 8.68 5.20 0.65
CA TRP A 157 8.75 5.93 1.91
C TRP A 157 7.53 6.81 2.13
N ASN A 158 7.16 7.63 1.15
CA ASN A 158 6.00 8.53 1.24
C ASN A 158 4.70 7.77 1.49
N ILE A 159 4.52 6.63 0.82
CA ILE A 159 3.36 5.76 1.02
C ILE A 159 3.36 5.16 2.42
N PHE A 160 4.50 4.62 2.85
CA PHE A 160 4.67 4.03 4.17
C PHE A 160 4.36 5.06 5.27
N MET A 161 4.98 6.24 5.19
CA MET A 161 4.79 7.33 6.15
C MET A 161 3.35 7.84 6.19
N THR A 162 2.70 7.95 5.04
CA THR A 162 1.28 8.35 4.95
C THR A 162 0.39 7.38 5.71
N GLU A 163 0.60 6.07 5.54
CA GLU A 163 -0.25 5.06 6.19
C GLU A 163 0.07 4.89 7.66
N LEU A 164 1.35 4.94 8.03
CA LEU A 164 1.78 4.88 9.42
C LEU A 164 1.25 6.09 10.21
N SER A 165 1.38 7.29 9.65
CA SER A 165 0.85 8.52 10.26
C SER A 165 -0.67 8.44 10.48
N LYS A 166 -1.42 7.91 9.50
CA LYS A 166 -2.87 7.69 9.65
C LYS A 166 -3.18 6.72 10.79
N ALA A 167 -2.43 5.62 10.90
CA ALA A 167 -2.63 4.63 11.96
C ALA A 167 -2.33 5.24 13.35
N PHE A 168 -1.30 6.07 13.44
CA PHE A 168 -0.87 6.71 14.68
C PHE A 168 -1.86 7.81 15.09
N SER A 169 -2.30 8.66 14.17
CA SER A 169 -3.39 9.62 14.43
C SER A 169 -4.68 8.91 14.83
N GLN A 170 -4.99 7.74 14.24
CA GLN A 170 -6.13 6.94 14.67
C GLN A 170 -5.96 6.45 16.11
N ALA A 171 -4.78 5.95 16.49
CA ALA A 171 -4.49 5.57 17.87
C ALA A 171 -4.56 6.76 18.85
N ALA A 172 -4.08 7.94 18.44
CA ALA A 172 -4.16 9.17 19.22
C ALA A 172 -5.61 9.59 19.45
N SER A 173 -6.44 9.53 18.40
CA SER A 173 -7.88 9.83 18.52
C SER A 173 -8.64 8.88 19.45
N LEU A 174 -8.10 7.68 19.67
CA LEU A 174 -8.65 6.68 20.60
C LEU A 174 -8.04 6.79 22.00
N GLY A 175 -7.12 7.72 22.24
CA GLY A 175 -6.48 7.90 23.53
C GLY A 175 -5.50 6.78 23.88
N ALA A 176 -4.89 6.13 22.89
CA ALA A 176 -3.93 5.05 23.12
C ALA A 176 -2.64 5.53 23.81
N PHE A 177 -2.25 6.80 23.63
CA PHE A 177 -1.02 7.36 24.21
C PHE A 177 -1.28 7.96 25.59
N SER A 178 -0.86 7.29 26.66
CA SER A 178 -0.80 7.90 27.98
C SER A 178 0.56 8.60 28.21
N VAL A 179 0.57 9.61 29.08
CA VAL A 179 1.82 10.32 29.46
C VAL A 179 2.87 9.35 30.03
N ALA A 180 2.42 8.34 30.78
CA ALA A 180 3.30 7.31 31.34
C ALA A 180 3.92 6.44 30.24
N ASP A 181 3.14 6.05 29.23
CA ASP A 181 3.63 5.22 28.12
C ASP A 181 4.64 5.97 27.26
N VAL A 182 4.38 7.25 26.99
CA VAL A 182 5.30 8.11 26.23
C VAL A 182 6.61 8.33 26.99
N ALA A 183 6.54 8.56 28.31
CA ALA A 183 7.73 8.70 29.14
C ALA A 183 8.54 7.40 29.23
N ALA A 184 7.85 6.25 29.36
CA ALA A 184 8.49 4.94 29.36
C ALA A 184 9.18 4.67 28.02
N PHE A 185 8.50 4.90 26.90
CA PHE A 185 9.07 4.77 25.56
C PHE A 185 10.32 5.64 25.37
N ALA A 186 10.24 6.93 25.75
CA ALA A 186 11.38 7.83 25.67
C ALA A 186 12.55 7.33 26.53
N SER A 187 12.28 6.90 27.76
CA SER A 187 13.30 6.34 28.66
C SER A 187 13.94 5.07 28.11
N THR A 188 13.14 4.18 27.52
CA THR A 188 13.64 2.92 26.95
C THR A 188 14.59 3.18 25.79
N LEU A 189 14.31 4.19 24.96
CA LEU A 189 15.15 4.54 23.81
C LEU A 189 16.22 5.60 24.14
N GLY A 190 16.36 6.01 25.40
CA GLY A 190 17.31 7.06 25.80
C GLY A 190 17.03 8.43 25.17
N LEU A 191 15.77 8.71 24.83
CA LEU A 191 15.32 9.95 24.21
C LEU A 191 14.85 10.95 25.27
N ASP A 192 14.91 12.25 24.94
CA ASP A 192 14.37 13.30 25.79
C ASP A 192 12.83 13.21 25.87
N SER A 193 12.31 12.92 27.05
CA SER A 193 10.87 12.72 27.27
C SER A 193 10.04 13.97 26.94
N GLY A 194 10.56 15.17 27.18
CA GLY A 194 9.87 16.42 26.84
C GLY A 194 9.68 16.59 25.32
N THR A 195 10.75 16.31 24.57
CA THR A 195 10.74 16.34 23.10
C THR A 195 9.78 15.30 22.53
N VAL A 196 9.86 14.04 22.99
CA VAL A 196 8.97 12.97 22.51
C VAL A 196 7.50 13.28 22.82
N THR A 197 7.20 13.77 24.02
CA THR A 197 5.84 14.17 24.41
C THR A 197 5.29 15.26 23.50
N SER A 198 6.09 16.31 23.25
CA SER A 198 5.70 17.39 22.33
C SER A 198 5.50 16.92 20.88
N ILE A 199 6.21 15.89 20.44
CA ILE A 199 6.04 15.30 19.11
C ILE A 199 4.74 14.50 19.04
N VAL A 200 4.47 13.64 20.04
CA VAL A 200 3.27 12.80 20.12
C VAL A 200 2.01 13.65 20.25
N ASP A 201 2.01 14.64 21.14
CA ASP A 201 0.87 15.54 21.35
C ASP A 201 0.59 16.43 20.12
N GLY A 202 1.65 16.78 19.37
CA GLY A 202 1.55 17.52 18.12
C GLY A 202 1.23 16.66 16.90
N GLU A 203 1.04 15.35 17.06
CA GLU A 203 0.88 14.36 15.99
C GLU A 203 1.97 14.44 14.90
N ARG A 204 3.19 14.82 15.28
CA ARG A 204 4.34 15.00 14.38
C ARG A 204 5.04 13.66 14.10
N TRP A 205 4.27 12.69 13.60
CA TRP A 205 4.71 11.29 13.47
C TRP A 205 5.97 11.11 12.62
N ALA A 206 6.14 11.94 11.58
CA ALA A 206 7.35 11.91 10.77
C ALA A 206 8.62 12.24 11.58
N GLU A 207 8.54 13.29 12.40
CA GLU A 207 9.64 13.67 13.30
C GLU A 207 9.92 12.57 14.33
N LEU A 208 8.87 11.92 14.86
CA LEU A 208 9.03 10.80 15.79
C LEU A 208 9.84 9.66 15.17
N ILE A 209 9.50 9.28 13.94
CA ILE A 209 10.14 8.18 13.22
C ILE A 209 11.59 8.54 12.88
N ASP A 210 11.84 9.79 12.47
CA ASP A 210 13.20 10.25 12.20
C ASP A 210 14.08 10.20 13.45
N VAL A 211 13.56 10.64 14.60
CA VAL A 211 14.26 10.53 15.89
C VAL A 211 14.60 9.07 16.21
N VAL A 212 13.65 8.15 16.02
CA VAL A 212 13.86 6.71 16.25
C VAL A 212 14.91 6.13 15.29
N ILE A 213 14.89 6.50 14.01
CA ILE A 213 15.86 6.02 13.01
C ILE A 213 17.27 6.56 13.23
N GLN A 214 17.37 7.79 13.76
CA GLN A 214 18.63 8.47 14.04
C GLN A 214 19.19 8.12 15.42
N SER A 215 18.35 7.64 16.35
CA SER A 215 18.80 7.21 17.66
C SER A 215 19.83 6.07 17.54
N PRO A 216 20.91 6.10 18.34
CA PRO A 216 21.86 5.00 18.38
C PRO A 216 21.12 3.75 18.87
N THR A 217 21.30 2.63 18.15
CA THR A 217 20.81 1.31 18.61
C THR A 217 21.41 1.01 19.97
N ILE A 218 20.54 0.74 20.96
CA ILE A 218 20.91 0.39 22.34
C ILE A 218 21.47 -1.03 22.39
#